data_AF-A0A535XQA5-F1
#
_entry.id   AF-A0A535XQA5-F1
#
_cell.length_a   1.000
_cell.length_b   1.000
_cell.length_c   1.000
_cell.angle_alpha   90.00
_cell.angle_beta   90.00
_cell.angle_gamma   90.00
#
_symmetry.space_group_name_H-M   'P 1'
#
loop_
_entity.id
_entity.type
_entity.pdbx_description
1 polymer ?
#
loop_
_entity_poly.entity_id
_entity_poly.type
_entity_poly.pdbx_seq_one_letter_code
_entity_poly.pdbx_strand_id
1 'polypeptide(L)'
;MARKARTWKGARTPQALKRVRQALRRHTVNRRTRSAAKTLVQHASNIALGREEGDATEAVSSAISALDKASEKGIIHPNNAARRKSRLMAKVNAAHLFEAAEAGPTRVSRSQRRKAPGQDR
;
A
#
# COMPACT_ATOMS: atom_id res chain seq x y z
N MET A 1 -48.96 -19.31 27.59
CA MET A 1 -49.04 -18.13 26.70
C MET A 1 -47.75 -18.02 25.88
N ALA A 2 -47.77 -18.50 24.64
CA ALA A 2 -46.61 -18.51 23.75
C ALA A 2 -46.23 -17.07 23.35
N ARG A 3 -45.07 -16.59 23.81
CA ARG A 3 -44.53 -15.30 23.34
C ARG A 3 -44.11 -15.49 21.88
N LYS A 4 -44.86 -14.88 20.95
CA LYS A 4 -44.55 -14.76 19.51
C LYS A 4 -43.05 -14.53 19.31
N ALA A 5 -42.39 -15.30 18.46
CA ALA A 5 -40.96 -15.21 18.23
C ALA A 5 -40.56 -13.76 17.87
N ARG A 6 -39.58 -13.19 18.58
CA ARG A 6 -39.10 -11.82 18.40
C ARG A 6 -38.41 -11.68 17.04
N THR A 7 -39.06 -11.03 16.07
CA THR A 7 -38.55 -10.88 14.70
C THR A 7 -37.61 -9.68 14.45
N TRP A 8 -37.31 -8.84 15.45
CA TRP A 8 -36.48 -7.63 15.22
C TRP A 8 -34.99 -7.84 15.55
N LYS A 9 -34.10 -7.80 14.55
CA LYS A 9 -32.66 -8.09 14.70
C LYS A 9 -31.74 -6.84 14.82
N GLY A 10 -32.26 -5.71 15.28
CA GLY A 10 -31.49 -4.46 15.45
C GLY A 10 -30.91 -4.26 16.86
N ALA A 11 -29.98 -3.30 16.98
CA ALA A 11 -29.48 -2.78 18.26
C ALA A 11 -30.61 -2.09 19.04
N ARG A 12 -30.84 -2.50 20.30
CA ARG A 12 -31.96 -2.00 21.13
C ARG A 12 -31.52 -1.19 22.35
N THR A 13 -30.29 -1.38 22.82
CA THR A 13 -29.78 -0.63 23.97
C THR A 13 -29.25 0.73 23.53
N PRO A 14 -29.37 1.79 24.36
CA PRO A 14 -28.84 3.11 24.04
C PRO A 14 -27.34 3.08 23.67
N GLN A 15 -26.58 2.21 24.34
CA GLN A 15 -25.17 1.96 24.10
C GLN A 15 -24.93 1.38 22.70
N ALA A 16 -25.72 0.38 22.28
CA ALA A 16 -25.60 -0.24 20.97
C ALA A 16 -25.94 0.75 19.84
N LEU A 17 -27.00 1.56 20.00
CA LEU A 17 -27.34 2.62 19.05
C LEU A 17 -26.23 3.69 18.93
N LYS A 18 -25.57 4.03 20.04
CA LYS A 18 -24.39 4.91 20.03
C LYS A 18 -23.24 4.28 19.24
N ARG A 19 -22.97 2.98 19.43
CA ARG A 19 -21.91 2.26 18.69
C ARG A 19 -22.19 2.23 17.18
N VAL A 20 -23.43 2.01 16.75
CA VAL A 20 -23.81 2.08 15.33
C VAL A 20 -23.50 3.45 14.74
N ARG A 21 -23.91 4.54 15.39
CA ARG A 21 -23.62 5.91 14.93
C ARG A 21 -22.12 6.19 14.84
N GLN A 22 -21.34 5.76 15.84
CA GLN A 22 -19.88 5.90 15.84
C GLN A 22 -19.23 5.10 14.70
N ALA A 23 -19.68 3.86 14.49
CA ALA A 23 -19.17 2.99 13.44
C ALA A 23 -19.41 3.58 12.05
N LEU A 24 -20.60 4.11 11.78
CA LEU A 24 -20.92 4.76 10.50
C LEU A 24 -20.00 5.96 10.23
N ARG A 25 -19.78 6.82 11.24
CA ARG A 25 -18.86 7.97 11.13
C ARG A 25 -17.41 7.56 10.86
N ARG A 26 -16.92 6.52 11.55
CA ARG A 26 -15.57 5.99 11.31
C ARG A 26 -15.46 5.33 9.94
N HIS A 27 -16.50 4.60 9.53
CA HIS A 27 -16.52 3.89 8.26
C HIS A 27 -16.42 4.85 7.06
N THR A 28 -17.11 5.99 7.07
CA THR A 28 -17.04 6.96 5.95
C THR A 28 -15.63 7.50 5.74
N VAL A 29 -14.92 7.86 6.82
CA VAL A 29 -13.53 8.35 6.78
C VAL A 29 -12.56 7.24 6.39
N ASN A 30 -12.67 6.06 7.02
CA ASN A 30 -11.78 4.93 6.78
C ASN A 30 -11.94 4.35 5.37
N ARG A 31 -13.16 4.38 4.82
CA ARG A 31 -13.42 3.93 3.46
C ARG A 31 -12.66 4.77 2.45
N ARG A 32 -12.72 6.11 2.56
CA ARG A 32 -12.06 7.05 1.63
C ARG A 32 -10.55 6.87 1.60
N THR A 33 -9.92 6.80 2.77
CA THR A 33 -8.47 6.62 2.90
C THR A 33 -8.02 5.24 2.41
N ARG A 34 -8.75 4.18 2.77
CA ARG A 34 -8.46 2.82 2.31
C ARG A 34 -8.62 2.69 0.79
N SER A 35 -9.67 3.27 0.21
CA SER A 35 -9.89 3.23 -1.23
C SER A 35 -8.81 4.01 -1.97
N ALA A 36 -8.49 5.23 -1.52
CA ALA A 36 -7.42 6.03 -2.14
C ALA A 36 -6.07 5.30 -2.14
N ALA A 37 -5.66 4.74 -0.99
CA ALA A 37 -4.42 3.96 -0.91
C ALA A 37 -4.46 2.70 -1.79
N LYS A 38 -5.62 2.04 -1.93
CA LYS A 38 -5.77 0.90 -2.84
C LYS A 38 -5.62 1.34 -4.31
N THR A 39 -6.24 2.44 -4.70
CA THR A 39 -6.17 2.96 -6.07
C THR A 39 -4.75 3.34 -6.44
N LEU A 40 -4.03 4.06 -5.59
CA LEU A 40 -2.64 4.44 -5.85
C LEU A 40 -1.71 3.23 -6.01
N VAL A 41 -1.87 2.21 -5.14
CA VAL A 41 -1.11 0.95 -5.27
C VAL A 41 -1.44 0.22 -6.57
N GLN A 42 -2.70 0.23 -7.00
CA GLN A 42 -3.11 -0.38 -8.26
C GLN A 42 -2.53 0.37 -9.45
N HIS A 43 -2.61 1.69 -9.45
CA HIS A 43 -2.07 2.57 -10.50
C HIS A 43 -0.55 2.40 -10.63
N ALA A 44 0.19 2.46 -9.52
CA ALA A 44 1.64 2.18 -9.52
C ALA A 44 1.97 0.77 -10.02
N SER A 45 1.15 -0.23 -9.67
CA SER A 45 1.32 -1.59 -10.20
C SER A 45 1.02 -1.69 -11.71
N ASN A 46 0.08 -0.89 -12.23
CA ASN A 46 -0.27 -0.90 -13.66
C ASN A 46 0.82 -0.22 -14.50
N ILE A 47 1.34 0.92 -14.03
CA ILE A 47 2.46 1.62 -14.68
C ILE A 47 3.69 0.70 -14.72
N ALA A 48 4.03 0.06 -13.59
CA ALA A 48 5.15 -0.87 -13.55
C ALA A 48 5.00 -2.08 -14.49
N LEU A 49 3.77 -2.44 -14.89
CA LEU A 49 3.51 -3.54 -15.83
C LEU A 49 3.36 -3.05 -17.28
N GLY A 50 3.63 -1.78 -17.56
CA GLY A 50 3.48 -1.19 -18.89
C GLY A 50 2.03 -1.09 -19.38
N ARG A 51 1.05 -1.17 -18.47
CA ARG A 51 -0.39 -1.10 -18.82
C ARG A 51 -0.92 0.33 -18.91
N GLU A 52 -0.22 1.27 -18.28
CA GLU A 52 -0.55 2.69 -18.25
C GLU A 52 0.74 3.49 -18.41
N GLU A 53 0.67 4.61 -19.13
CA GLU A 53 1.79 5.55 -19.29
C GLU A 53 1.92 6.45 -18.06
N GLY A 54 3.16 6.69 -17.61
CA GLY A 54 3.44 7.60 -16.50
C GLY A 54 4.80 7.37 -15.87
N ASP A 55 5.17 8.27 -14.95
CA ASP A 55 6.40 8.11 -14.16
C ASP A 55 6.20 7.06 -13.07
N ALA A 56 6.80 5.88 -13.29
CA ALA A 56 6.76 4.77 -12.35
C ALA A 56 7.32 5.15 -10.97
N THR A 57 8.33 6.03 -10.92
CA THR A 57 9.02 6.40 -9.68
C THR A 57 8.12 7.27 -8.79
N GLU A 58 7.45 8.26 -9.39
CA GLU A 58 6.49 9.12 -8.71
C GLU A 58 5.25 8.34 -8.25
N ALA A 59 4.73 7.46 -9.12
CA ALA A 59 3.59 6.62 -8.80
C ALA A 59 3.88 5.68 -7.60
N VAL A 60 5.07 5.08 -7.57
CA VAL A 60 5.49 4.23 -6.45
C VAL A 60 5.68 5.04 -5.17
N SER A 61 6.34 6.20 -5.25
CA SER A 61 6.55 7.10 -4.10
C SER A 61 5.21 7.55 -3.48
N SER A 62 4.26 7.99 -4.32
CA SER A 62 2.93 8.41 -3.87
C SER A 62 2.15 7.27 -3.23
N ALA A 63 2.23 6.05 -3.79
CA ALA A 63 1.58 4.86 -3.23
C ALA A 63 2.14 4.48 -1.85
N ILE A 64 3.46 4.57 -1.66
CA ILE A 64 4.10 4.31 -0.36
C ILE A 64 3.68 5.35 0.67
N SER A 65 3.74 6.64 0.32
CA SER A 65 3.33 7.74 1.20
C SER A 65 1.87 7.59 1.65
N ALA A 66 0.98 7.19 0.74
CA ALA A 66 -0.42 6.96 1.06
C ALA A 66 -0.65 5.75 2.01
N LEU A 67 0.13 4.67 1.84
CA LEU A 67 0.08 3.52 2.74
C LEU A 67 0.56 3.86 4.14
N ASP A 68 1.61 4.65 4.26
CA ASP A 68 2.17 5.07 5.55
C ASP A 68 1.24 6.00 6.30
N LYS A 69 0.71 7.02 5.63
CA LYS A 69 -0.30 7.91 6.21
C LYS A 69 -1.55 7.14 6.66
N ALA A 70 -1.94 6.08 5.95
CA ALA A 70 -3.06 5.23 6.36
C ALA A 70 -2.72 4.33 7.57
N SER A 71 -1.44 3.96 7.73
CA SER A 71 -0.93 3.20 8.87
C SER A 71 -0.82 4.07 10.12
N GLU A 72 -0.25 5.26 10.01
CA GLU A 72 -0.14 6.24 11.10
C GLU A 72 -1.51 6.60 11.68
N LYS A 73 -2.52 6.73 10.81
CA LYS A 73 -3.92 6.98 11.23
C LYS A 73 -4.62 5.76 11.84
N GLY A 74 -3.96 4.60 11.92
CA GLY A 74 -4.51 3.36 12.45
C GLY A 74 -5.62 2.73 11.58
N ILE A 75 -5.74 3.14 10.32
CA ILE A 75 -6.78 2.65 9.40
C ILE A 75 -6.36 1.31 8.78
N ILE A 76 -5.06 1.15 8.56
CA ILE A 76 -4.41 -0.07 8.10
C ILE A 76 -3.38 -0.47 9.17
N HIS A 77 -3.31 -1.75 9.52
CA HIS A 77 -2.29 -2.23 10.45
C HIS A 77 -0.87 -2.08 9.86
N PRO A 78 0.17 -1.74 10.64
CA PRO A 78 1.54 -1.53 10.14
C PRO A 78 2.06 -2.74 9.33
N ASN A 79 1.87 -3.96 9.84
CA ASN A 79 2.23 -5.17 9.08
C ASN A 79 1.48 -5.31 7.74
N ASN A 80 0.25 -4.82 7.65
CA ASN A 80 -0.49 -4.83 6.38
C ASN A 80 0.08 -3.77 5.41
N ALA A 81 0.42 -2.58 5.91
CA ALA A 81 1.13 -1.57 5.11
C ALA A 81 2.48 -2.11 4.61
N ALA A 82 3.30 -2.70 5.49
CA ALA A 82 4.59 -3.31 5.16
C ALA A 82 4.46 -4.42 4.10
N ARG A 83 3.48 -5.33 4.25
CA ARG A 83 3.21 -6.36 3.23
C ARG A 83 2.84 -5.75 1.87
N ARG A 84 2.05 -4.69 1.85
CA ARG A 84 1.64 -4.02 0.60
C ARG A 84 2.83 -3.32 -0.07
N LYS A 85 3.70 -2.66 0.70
CA LYS A 85 4.94 -2.08 0.18
C LYS A 85 5.87 -3.14 -0.41
N SER A 86 6.12 -4.23 0.34
CA SER A 86 6.97 -5.33 -0.12
C SER A 86 6.46 -5.93 -1.43
N ARG A 87 5.15 -6.17 -1.55
CA ARG A 87 4.53 -6.68 -2.79
C ARG A 87 4.63 -5.69 -3.95
N LEU A 88 4.49 -4.39 -3.71
CA LEU A 88 4.64 -3.38 -4.76
C LEU A 88 6.08 -3.37 -5.28
N MET A 89 7.07 -3.33 -4.37
CA MET A 89 8.48 -3.34 -4.73
C MET A 89 8.89 -4.60 -5.48
N ALA A 90 8.40 -5.77 -5.05
CA ALA A 90 8.66 -7.02 -5.76
C ALA A 90 8.19 -6.98 -7.21
N LYS A 91 7.03 -6.36 -7.49
CA LYS A 91 6.52 -6.22 -8.86
C LYS A 91 7.35 -5.25 -9.69
N VAL A 92 7.68 -4.09 -9.12
CA VAL A 92 8.52 -3.07 -9.80
C VAL A 92 9.88 -3.65 -10.14
N ASN A 93 10.51 -4.35 -9.19
CA ASN A 93 11.79 -5.02 -9.43
C ASN A 93 11.66 -6.12 -10.50
N ALA A 94 10.59 -6.91 -10.49
CA ALA A 94 10.37 -7.92 -11.52
C ALA A 94 10.22 -7.32 -12.92
N ALA A 95 9.53 -6.18 -13.03
CA ALA A 95 9.42 -5.44 -14.29
C ALA A 95 10.77 -4.90 -14.76
N HIS A 96 11.54 -4.27 -13.87
CA HIS A 96 12.90 -3.80 -14.21
C HIS A 96 13.85 -4.94 -14.56
N LEU A 97 13.74 -6.10 -13.92
CA LEU A 97 14.53 -7.28 -14.27
C LEU A 97 14.17 -7.81 -15.67
N PHE A 98 12.90 -7.73 -16.06
CA PHE A 98 12.47 -8.07 -17.41
C PHE A 98 13.08 -7.10 -18.45
N GLU A 99 12.99 -5.79 -18.21
CA GLU A 99 13.63 -4.76 -19.05
C GLU A 99 15.16 -4.96 -19.13
N ALA A 100 15.81 -5.25 -18.00
CA ALA A 100 17.25 -5.47 -17.93
C ALA A 100 17.69 -6.77 -18.63
N ALA A 101 16.84 -7.80 -18.66
CA ALA A 101 17.10 -9.03 -19.39
C ALA A 101 17.04 -8.80 -20.91
N GLU A 102 16.13 -7.94 -21.38
CA GLU A 102 16.06 -7.54 -22.79
C GLU A 102 17.21 -6.61 -23.20
N ALA A 103 17.70 -5.76 -22.30
CA ALA A 103 18.78 -4.81 -22.57
C ALA A 103 20.19 -5.45 -22.72
N GLY A 104 20.33 -6.76 -22.48
CA GLY A 104 21.62 -7.45 -22.46
C GLY A 104 22.52 -7.02 -21.28
N PRO A 105 23.55 -7.80 -20.93
CA PRO A 105 24.41 -7.45 -19.80
C PRO A 105 25.23 -6.19 -20.12
N THR A 106 24.82 -5.05 -19.57
CA THR A 106 25.67 -3.86 -19.51
C THR A 106 26.88 -4.20 -18.64
N ARG A 107 28.01 -4.49 -19.30
CA ARG A 107 29.25 -4.86 -18.65
C ARG A 107 29.80 -3.61 -17.95
N VAL A 108 29.36 -3.34 -16.73
CA VAL A 108 29.92 -2.24 -15.93
C VAL A 108 31.39 -2.54 -15.72
N SER A 109 32.27 -1.73 -16.30
CA SER A 109 33.71 -1.92 -16.24
C SER A 109 34.16 -1.83 -14.79
N ARG A 110 34.88 -2.87 -14.33
CA ARG A 110 35.43 -3.02 -12.98
C ARG A 110 36.48 -1.93 -12.61
N SER A 111 36.69 -0.92 -13.47
CA SER A 111 37.77 0.06 -13.37
C SER A 111 37.57 1.15 -12.32
N GLN A 112 36.38 1.31 -11.72
CA GLN A 112 36.12 2.36 -10.72
C GLN A 112 36.19 1.90 -9.26
N ARG A 113 36.54 0.62 -8.98
CA ARG A 113 36.59 0.06 -7.62
C ARG A 113 37.95 0.22 -6.91
N ARG A 114 38.86 1.05 -7.44
CA ARG A 114 40.18 1.32 -6.84
C ARG A 114 40.41 2.81 -6.61
N LYS A 115 39.77 3.36 -5.58
CA LYS A 115 40.35 4.47 -4.81
C LYS A 115 39.84 4.42 -3.38
N ALA A 116 40.34 3.43 -2.63
CA ALA A 116 40.38 3.55 -1.18
C ALA A 116 41.62 4.42 -0.88
N PRO A 117 41.49 5.66 -0.39
CA PRO A 117 42.61 6.33 0.23
C PRO A 117 42.82 5.67 1.59
N GLY A 118 43.90 4.92 1.72
CA GLY A 118 44.52 4.76 3.04
C GLY A 118 44.89 6.15 3.55
N GLN A 119 44.52 6.43 4.79
CA GLN A 119 45.20 7.44 5.58
C GLN A 119 45.66 6.74 6.85
N ASP A 120 46.95 6.43 6.83
CA ASP A 120 47.74 6.07 7.99
C ASP A 120 47.69 7.20 9.03
N ARG A 121 47.36 6.83 10.28
CA ARG A 121 47.93 7.26 11.58
C ARG A 121 46.93 7.03 12.71
#